data_AF-A0A933EMA9-F1
#
_entry.id   AF-A0A933EMA9-F1
#
_cell.length_a   1.000
_cell.length_b   1.000
_cell.length_c   1.000
_cell.angle_alpha   90.00
_cell.angle_beta   90.00
_cell.angle_gamma   90.00
#
_symmetry.space_group_name_H-M   'P 1'
#
loop_
_entity.id
_entity.type
_entity.pdbx_description
1 polymer ?
#
loop_
_entity_poly.entity_id
_entity_poly.type
_entity_poly.pdbx_seq_one_letter_code
_entity_poly.pdbx_strand_id
1 'polypeptide(L)'
;MLTSACARFGGSGATATPSPTVVPTAAPSPTPPVAVPVSPVIGLPSGTDGQPWWNDTVFYEIFVRSFYDSNGDGIGDFNGVTAKLDYLNDGNPATTADLGVTGLWLMPVFPSPSYHGYDVIDYFDVSPGYGTLADFRHLLAEAHKRGIRIILDLVLNHT
;
A
#
# COMPACT_ATOMS: atom_id res chain seq x y z
N MET A 1 -16.26 -58.03 -39.00
CA MET A 1 -15.22 -58.80 -39.72
C MET A 1 -13.90 -58.52 -38.99
N LEU A 2 -13.45 -59.45 -38.14
CA LEU A 2 -12.20 -60.24 -38.30
C LEU A 2 -10.96 -59.33 -38.51
N THR A 3 -9.89 -59.33 -37.70
CA THR A 3 -9.11 -60.40 -37.06
C THR A 3 -8.29 -59.81 -35.89
N SER A 4 -8.21 -60.43 -34.71
CA SER A 4 -7.24 -61.45 -34.28
C SER A 4 -5.76 -61.12 -34.53
N ALA A 5 -5.01 -60.87 -33.45
CA ALA A 5 -3.60 -61.27 -33.29
C ALA A 5 -3.27 -61.32 -31.80
N CYS A 6 -3.21 -62.55 -31.28
CA CYS A 6 -2.80 -62.89 -29.92
C CYS A 6 -1.30 -63.19 -29.94
N ALA A 7 -0.50 -62.44 -29.18
CA ALA A 7 0.89 -62.78 -28.91
C ALA A 7 1.03 -63.14 -27.43
N ARG A 8 1.25 -64.42 -27.15
CA ARG A 8 1.68 -64.92 -25.85
C ARG A 8 3.13 -64.52 -25.61
N PHE A 9 3.40 -63.85 -24.49
CA PHE A 9 4.71 -63.89 -23.85
C PHE A 9 4.55 -64.52 -22.47
N GLY A 10 5.22 -65.65 -22.28
CA GLY A 10 5.49 -66.20 -20.96
C GLY A 10 6.59 -65.37 -20.29
N GLY A 11 6.48 -65.21 -18.97
CA GLY A 11 7.48 -64.51 -18.17
C GLY A 11 7.30 -64.89 -16.71
N SER A 12 8.30 -65.57 -16.18
CA SER A 12 8.41 -66.15 -14.84
C SER A 12 8.05 -65.19 -13.72
N GLY A 13 7.41 -65.71 -12.68
CA GLY A 13 7.10 -64.98 -11.46
C GLY A 13 8.35 -64.49 -10.74
N ALA A 14 8.28 -63.23 -10.32
CA ALA A 14 9.03 -62.68 -9.20
C ALA A 14 8.06 -61.78 -8.44
N THR A 15 7.56 -62.26 -7.29
CA THR A 15 6.82 -61.45 -6.32
C THR A 15 7.77 -60.41 -5.74
N ALA A 16 7.73 -59.20 -6.29
CA ALA A 16 8.39 -58.04 -5.70
C ALA A 16 7.64 -57.64 -4.41
N THR A 17 8.35 -57.62 -3.28
CA THR A 17 7.83 -57.09 -2.03
C THR A 17 7.63 -55.58 -2.17
N PRO A 18 6.46 -55.01 -1.83
CA PRO A 18 6.27 -53.57 -1.91
C PRO A 18 7.19 -52.86 -0.89
N SER A 19 7.99 -51.90 -1.36
CA SER A 19 8.76 -51.02 -0.48
C SER A 19 7.81 -50.18 0.38
N PRO A 20 8.15 -49.94 1.65
CA PRO A 20 7.33 -49.10 2.52
C PRO A 20 7.28 -47.66 2.00
N THR A 21 6.07 -47.15 1.79
CA THR A 21 5.83 -45.74 1.47
C THR A 21 6.25 -44.88 2.66
N VAL A 22 7.32 -44.11 2.52
CA VAL A 22 7.71 -43.09 3.50
C VAL A 22 6.75 -41.91 3.34
N VAL A 23 5.87 -41.71 4.33
CA VAL A 23 5.04 -40.50 4.40
C VAL A 23 5.96 -39.33 4.76
N PRO A 24 6.06 -38.27 3.93
CA PRO A 24 6.88 -37.11 4.27
C PRO A 24 6.30 -36.45 5.53
N THR A 25 7.12 -36.37 6.57
CA THR A 25 6.79 -35.63 7.79
C THR A 25 6.63 -34.16 7.45
N ALA A 26 5.46 -33.59 7.77
CA ALA A 26 5.20 -32.17 7.59
C ALA A 26 6.30 -31.36 8.31
N ALA A 27 6.90 -30.41 7.59
CA ALA A 27 7.84 -29.47 8.20
C ALA A 27 7.12 -28.69 9.31
N PRO A 28 7.77 -28.43 10.47
CA PRO A 28 7.17 -27.65 11.53
C PRO A 28 6.84 -26.25 11.00
N SER A 29 5.61 -25.79 11.22
CA SER A 29 5.22 -24.41 10.93
C SER A 29 6.16 -23.45 11.66
N PRO A 30 6.68 -22.40 11.00
CA PRO A 30 7.53 -21.42 11.66
C PRO A 30 6.77 -20.81 12.83
N THR A 31 7.44 -20.71 13.98
CA THR A 31 6.89 -20.01 15.14
C THR A 31 6.67 -18.54 14.74
N PRO A 32 5.47 -17.98 14.92
CA PRO A 32 5.24 -16.58 14.64
C PRO A 32 6.23 -15.73 15.47
N PRO A 33 6.81 -14.67 14.89
CA PRO A 33 7.69 -13.79 15.64
C PRO A 33 6.95 -13.24 16.86
N VAL A 34 7.63 -13.24 18.01
CA VAL A 34 7.11 -12.62 19.24
C VAL A 34 6.93 -11.14 18.96
N ALA A 35 5.69 -10.64 19.08
CA ALA A 35 5.41 -9.22 18.93
C ALA A 35 6.20 -8.42 19.98
N VAL A 36 7.10 -7.56 19.52
CA VAL A 36 7.81 -6.62 20.38
C VAL A 36 6.87 -5.45 20.67
N PRO A 37 6.54 -5.14 21.94
CA PRO A 37 5.69 -4.00 22.24
C PRO A 37 6.40 -2.71 21.81
N VAL A 38 5.80 -1.99 20.87
CA VAL A 38 6.24 -0.65 20.49
C VAL A 38 5.60 0.36 21.42
N SER A 39 6.38 1.35 21.87
CA SER A 39 5.83 2.47 22.65
C SER A 39 4.80 3.24 21.80
N PRO A 40 3.72 3.77 22.40
CA PRO A 40 2.80 4.65 21.70
C PRO A 40 3.55 5.84 21.11
N VAL A 41 3.16 6.28 19.92
CA VAL A 41 3.66 7.52 19.34
C VAL A 41 3.19 8.67 20.22
N ILE A 42 4.13 9.35 20.88
CA ILE A 42 3.87 10.51 21.72
C ILE A 42 3.76 11.76 20.84
N GLY A 43 2.79 12.63 21.13
CA GLY A 43 2.62 13.90 20.43
C GLY A 43 1.68 13.85 19.22
N LEU A 44 0.86 12.80 19.09
CA LEU A 44 -0.25 12.83 18.14
C LEU A 44 -1.21 13.99 18.50
N PRO A 45 -1.72 14.73 17.51
CA PRO A 45 -2.67 15.80 17.77
C PRO A 45 -3.90 15.24 18.51
N SER A 46 -4.41 16.01 19.47
CA SER A 46 -5.65 15.66 20.17
C SER A 46 -6.87 16.06 19.34
N GLY A 47 -7.91 15.25 19.37
CA GLY A 47 -9.21 15.59 18.81
C GLY A 47 -10.06 16.38 19.80
N THR A 48 -11.32 16.58 19.41
CA THR A 48 -12.37 17.19 20.23
C THR A 48 -12.95 16.21 21.23
N ASP A 49 -13.49 16.71 22.34
CA ASP A 49 -14.28 15.94 23.31
C ASP A 49 -13.62 14.66 23.85
N GLY A 50 -12.28 14.68 23.98
CA GLY A 50 -11.50 13.55 24.48
C GLY A 50 -11.32 12.41 23.48
N GLN A 51 -11.73 12.60 22.23
CA GLN A 51 -11.52 11.66 21.14
C GLN A 51 -10.17 11.90 20.43
N PRO A 52 -9.62 10.90 19.73
CA PRO A 52 -8.49 11.09 18.84
C PRO A 52 -8.80 12.08 17.70
N TRP A 53 -7.79 12.78 17.17
CA TRP A 53 -7.97 13.80 16.13
C TRP A 53 -8.70 13.30 14.88
N TRP A 54 -8.55 12.02 14.55
CA TRP A 54 -9.15 11.42 13.36
C TRP A 54 -10.65 11.14 13.51
N ASN A 55 -11.22 11.20 14.71
CA ASN A 55 -12.62 10.86 14.96
C ASN A 55 -13.60 11.76 14.19
N ASP A 56 -13.29 13.06 14.14
CA ASP A 56 -14.12 14.08 13.49
C ASP A 56 -13.48 14.60 12.19
N THR A 57 -12.49 13.87 11.65
CA THR A 57 -11.80 14.24 10.41
C THR A 57 -12.56 13.70 9.21
N VAL A 58 -12.86 14.59 8.25
CA VAL A 58 -13.35 14.19 6.92
C VAL A 58 -12.15 14.01 6.00
N PHE A 59 -11.95 12.78 5.52
CA PHE A 59 -10.85 12.43 4.64
C PHE A 59 -11.21 12.57 3.16
N TYR A 60 -10.23 13.01 2.38
CA TYR A 60 -10.23 12.93 0.92
C TYR A 60 -9.07 12.04 0.47
N GLU A 61 -9.38 10.98 -0.27
CA GLU A 61 -8.38 10.07 -0.82
C GLU A 61 -7.85 10.60 -2.16
N ILE A 62 -6.53 10.65 -2.32
CA ILE A 62 -5.86 11.18 -3.51
C ILE A 62 -5.02 10.09 -4.16
N PHE A 63 -5.33 9.81 -5.42
CA PHE A 63 -4.39 9.17 -6.33
C PHE A 63 -3.47 10.23 -6.96
N VAL A 64 -2.28 10.43 -6.38
CA VAL A 64 -1.35 11.54 -6.75
C VAL A 64 -1.15 11.62 -8.25
N ARG A 65 -0.87 10.48 -8.89
CA ARG A 65 -0.66 10.33 -10.35
C ARG A 65 -1.74 10.96 -11.22
N SER A 66 -2.98 11.01 -10.76
CA SER A 66 -4.14 11.44 -11.56
C SER A 66 -4.80 12.70 -11.02
N PHE A 67 -4.24 13.33 -9.98
CA PHE A 67 -4.89 14.45 -9.31
C PHE A 67 -4.61 15.79 -9.99
N TYR A 68 -3.35 16.21 -10.03
CA TYR A 68 -2.94 17.44 -10.71
C TYR A 68 -1.46 17.39 -11.08
N ASP A 69 -1.17 17.62 -12.35
CA ASP A 69 0.17 17.71 -12.93
C ASP A 69 0.64 19.18 -12.90
N SER A 70 1.77 19.44 -12.23
CA SER A 70 2.31 20.79 -12.06
C SER A 70 3.37 21.16 -13.09
N ASN A 71 3.92 20.19 -13.83
CA ASN A 71 5.09 20.38 -14.69
C ASN A 71 4.82 20.08 -16.17
N GLY A 72 3.66 19.51 -16.51
CA GLY A 72 3.20 19.23 -17.86
C GLY A 72 3.68 17.91 -18.46
N ASP A 73 4.21 16.97 -17.65
CA ASP A 73 4.67 15.66 -18.11
C ASP A 73 3.55 14.60 -18.23
N GLY A 74 2.33 14.95 -17.82
CA GLY A 74 1.14 14.09 -17.85
C GLY A 74 0.96 13.22 -16.60
N ILE A 75 1.79 13.38 -15.57
CA ILE A 75 1.72 12.67 -14.28
C ILE A 75 1.48 13.69 -13.17
N GLY A 76 0.45 13.44 -12.35
CA GLY A 76 0.23 14.24 -11.15
C GLY A 76 1.31 14.04 -10.10
N ASP A 77 1.63 15.12 -9.37
CA ASP A 77 2.82 15.21 -8.52
C ASP A 77 2.53 15.95 -7.19
N PHE A 78 3.49 15.94 -6.25
CA PHE A 78 3.29 16.57 -4.93
C PHE A 78 3.11 18.10 -4.99
N ASN A 79 3.78 18.77 -5.93
CA ASN A 79 3.62 20.21 -6.12
C ASN A 79 2.25 20.51 -6.72
N GLY A 80 1.71 19.59 -7.54
CA GLY A 80 0.36 19.67 -8.05
C GLY A 80 -0.71 19.49 -6.97
N VAL A 81 -0.52 18.52 -6.05
CA VAL A 81 -1.38 18.40 -4.85
C VAL A 81 -1.32 19.69 -4.02
N THR A 82 -0.11 20.23 -3.81
CA THR A 82 0.10 21.49 -3.07
C THR A 82 -0.65 22.65 -3.71
N ALA A 83 -0.61 22.78 -5.03
CA ALA A 83 -1.29 23.83 -5.79
C ALA A 83 -2.84 23.74 -5.72
N LYS A 84 -3.38 22.62 -5.23
CA LYS A 84 -4.82 22.39 -5.08
C LYS A 84 -5.27 22.30 -3.62
N LEU A 85 -4.41 22.59 -2.65
CA LEU A 85 -4.81 22.57 -1.25
C LEU A 85 -5.97 23.53 -0.96
N ASP A 86 -6.00 24.73 -1.55
CA ASP A 86 -7.11 25.68 -1.33
C ASP A 86 -8.44 25.21 -1.92
N TYR A 87 -8.43 24.30 -2.90
CA TYR A 87 -9.66 23.64 -3.37
C TYR A 87 -10.17 22.62 -2.34
N LEU A 88 -9.25 21.96 -1.63
CA LEU A 88 -9.56 20.95 -0.62
C LEU A 88 -9.96 21.59 0.70
N ASN A 89 -9.13 22.51 1.20
CA ASN A 89 -9.36 23.33 2.37
C ASN A 89 -8.45 24.57 2.34
N ASP A 90 -9.05 25.77 2.31
CA ASP A 90 -8.30 27.03 2.24
C ASP A 90 -7.78 27.51 3.62
N GLY A 91 -8.10 26.80 4.70
CA GLY A 91 -7.73 27.10 6.07
C GLY A 91 -8.60 28.16 6.75
N ASN A 92 -9.65 28.66 6.08
CA ASN A 92 -10.54 29.68 6.60
C ASN A 92 -11.96 29.11 6.81
N PRO A 93 -12.36 28.79 8.05
CA PRO A 93 -13.69 28.22 8.31
C PRO A 93 -14.86 29.20 8.06
N ALA A 94 -14.59 30.47 7.72
CA ALA A 94 -15.61 31.44 7.37
C ALA A 94 -15.96 31.46 5.87
N THR A 95 -15.20 30.76 5.02
CA THR A 95 -15.48 30.60 3.58
C THR A 95 -16.22 29.29 3.32
N THR A 96 -16.73 29.12 2.10
CA THR A 96 -17.42 27.90 1.63
C THR A 96 -17.05 27.57 0.19
N ALA A 97 -15.89 28.04 -0.27
CA ALA A 97 -15.46 27.92 -1.67
C ALA A 97 -14.66 26.64 -1.93
N ASP A 98 -14.11 26.07 -0.87
CA ASP A 98 -13.38 24.82 -0.76
C ASP A 98 -14.30 23.67 -0.34
N LEU A 99 -13.77 22.45 -0.31
CA LEU A 99 -14.50 21.27 0.17
C LEU A 99 -14.55 21.16 1.71
N GLY A 100 -13.65 21.83 2.43
CA GLY A 100 -13.56 21.80 3.90
C GLY A 100 -12.98 20.51 4.49
N VAL A 101 -12.25 19.70 3.72
CA VAL A 101 -11.68 18.44 4.23
C VAL A 101 -10.50 18.69 5.17
N THR A 102 -10.36 17.90 6.23
CA THR A 102 -9.32 18.09 7.25
C THR A 102 -8.29 16.96 7.28
N GLY A 103 -8.48 15.93 6.45
CA GLY A 103 -7.55 14.84 6.26
C GLY A 103 -7.37 14.48 4.78
N LEU A 104 -6.14 14.16 4.38
CA LEU A 104 -5.82 13.55 3.10
C LEU A 104 -5.27 12.15 3.34
N TRP A 105 -5.73 11.21 2.54
CA TRP A 105 -5.12 9.90 2.40
C TRP A 105 -4.48 9.82 1.02
N LEU A 106 -3.16 9.72 0.97
CA LEU A 106 -2.47 9.50 -0.29
C LEU A 106 -2.37 8.00 -0.56
N MET A 107 -2.85 7.56 -1.73
CA MET A 107 -2.48 6.28 -2.32
C MET A 107 -0.94 6.14 -2.39
N PRO A 108 -0.38 4.93 -2.59
CA PRO A 108 1.05 4.69 -2.45
C PRO A 108 1.94 5.70 -3.18
N VAL A 109 2.83 6.33 -2.41
CA VAL A 109 3.73 7.40 -2.87
C VAL A 109 5.18 6.96 -2.94
N PHE A 110 5.49 5.72 -2.56
CA PHE A 110 6.83 5.16 -2.55
C PHE A 110 7.25 4.70 -3.97
N PRO A 111 8.56 4.55 -4.26
CA PRO A 111 9.05 3.92 -5.47
C PRO A 111 8.40 2.55 -5.71
N SER A 112 7.99 2.31 -6.95
CA SER A 112 7.37 1.09 -7.43
C SER A 112 7.50 1.00 -8.96
N PRO A 113 7.55 -0.21 -9.55
CA PRO A 113 7.56 -0.38 -11.00
C PRO A 113 6.17 -0.24 -11.64
N SER A 114 5.08 -0.35 -10.86
CA SER A 114 3.70 -0.20 -11.35
C SER A 114 3.22 1.25 -11.27
N TYR A 115 2.15 1.56 -12.01
CA TYR A 115 1.55 2.90 -11.98
C TYR A 115 0.71 3.16 -10.71
N HIS A 116 0.30 2.10 -10.00
CA HIS A 116 -0.57 2.21 -8.82
C HIS A 116 0.22 2.16 -7.50
N GLY A 117 1.47 1.71 -7.51
CA GLY A 117 2.40 1.89 -6.39
C GLY A 117 2.30 0.87 -5.25
N TYR A 118 1.46 -0.17 -5.38
CA TYR A 118 1.24 -1.16 -4.30
C TYR A 118 2.33 -2.23 -4.21
N ASP A 119 3.23 -2.33 -5.19
CA ASP A 119 4.42 -3.17 -5.24
C ASP A 119 5.67 -2.32 -4.92
N VAL A 120 5.82 -1.97 -3.64
CA VAL A 120 6.83 -1.03 -3.14
C VAL A 120 8.23 -1.64 -3.15
N ILE A 121 9.21 -0.91 -3.68
CA ILE A 121 10.62 -1.35 -3.74
C ILE A 121 11.53 -0.64 -2.72
N ASP A 122 11.13 0.53 -2.22
CA ASP A 122 11.87 1.28 -1.20
C ASP A 122 10.89 2.12 -0.36
N TYR A 123 10.77 1.86 0.94
CA TYR A 123 9.88 2.61 1.84
C TYR A 123 10.50 3.91 2.37
N PHE A 124 11.77 4.19 2.09
CA PHE A 124 12.49 5.35 2.62
C PHE A 124 12.60 6.52 1.63
N ASP A 125 12.13 6.34 0.40
CA ASP A 125 12.09 7.38 -0.61
C ASP A 125 10.67 7.55 -1.18
N VAL A 126 10.47 8.53 -2.06
CA VAL A 126 9.22 8.77 -2.78
C VAL A 126 9.38 8.43 -4.26
N SER A 127 8.27 8.09 -4.91
CA SER A 127 8.25 7.80 -6.34
C SER A 127 8.80 9.00 -7.11
N PRO A 128 9.85 8.83 -7.93
CA PRO A 128 10.49 9.94 -8.63
C PRO A 128 9.56 10.64 -9.63
N GLY A 129 8.50 9.95 -10.08
CA GLY A 129 7.46 10.56 -10.92
C GLY A 129 6.54 11.52 -10.18
N TYR A 130 6.54 11.54 -8.84
CA TYR A 130 5.75 12.47 -8.02
C TYR A 130 6.57 13.65 -7.47
N GLY A 131 7.90 13.63 -7.66
CA GLY A 131 8.82 14.64 -7.18
C GLY A 131 9.84 14.09 -6.19
N THR A 132 10.33 14.94 -5.29
CA THR A 132 11.36 14.62 -4.31
C THR A 132 10.81 14.58 -2.88
N LEU A 133 11.58 14.02 -1.95
CA LEU A 133 11.29 14.15 -0.52
C LEU A 133 11.19 15.62 -0.04
N ALA A 134 11.85 16.56 -0.72
CA ALA A 134 11.72 17.98 -0.40
C ALA A 134 10.34 18.52 -0.80
N ASP A 135 9.84 18.13 -1.98
CA ASP A 135 8.48 18.47 -2.44
C ASP A 135 7.43 17.85 -1.52
N PHE A 136 7.62 16.60 -1.10
CA PHE A 136 6.71 15.96 -0.13
C PHE A 136 6.71 16.68 1.23
N ARG A 137 7.87 17.11 1.74
CA ARG A 137 7.95 17.94 2.95
C ARG A 137 7.29 19.30 2.78
N HIS A 138 7.38 19.89 1.59
CA HIS A 138 6.69 21.14 1.28
C HIS A 138 5.16 20.95 1.30
N LEU A 139 4.63 19.91 0.66
CA LEU A 139 3.23 19.53 0.72
C LEU A 139 2.75 19.38 2.16
N LEU A 140 3.49 18.64 3.00
CA LEU A 140 3.14 18.47 4.42
C LEU A 140 3.07 19.81 5.16
N ALA A 141 4.05 20.69 4.94
CA ALA A 141 4.07 22.00 5.58
C ALA A 141 2.89 22.87 5.15
N GLU A 142 2.55 22.90 3.86
CA GLU A 142 1.43 23.68 3.33
C GLU A 142 0.06 23.13 3.73
N ALA A 143 -0.09 21.80 3.78
CA ALA A 143 -1.30 21.15 4.26
C ALA A 143 -1.54 21.48 5.74
N HIS A 144 -0.49 21.37 6.58
CA HIS A 144 -0.60 21.67 8.01
C HIS A 144 -0.95 23.13 8.29
N LYS A 145 -0.50 24.09 7.47
CA LYS A 145 -0.91 25.51 7.60
C LYS A 145 -2.41 25.72 7.45
N ARG A 146 -3.09 24.85 6.69
CA ARG A 146 -4.54 24.84 6.44
C ARG A 146 -5.30 23.94 7.40
N GLY A 147 -4.63 23.35 8.40
CA GLY A 147 -5.25 22.40 9.32
C GLY A 147 -5.48 21.00 8.73
N ILE A 148 -4.93 20.71 7.56
CA ILE A 148 -5.07 19.42 6.88
C ILE A 148 -4.01 18.45 7.40
N ARG A 149 -4.42 17.25 7.82
CA ARG A 149 -3.52 16.13 8.15
C ARG A 149 -3.33 15.22 6.95
N ILE A 150 -2.17 14.58 6.84
CA ILE A 150 -1.89 13.62 5.75
C ILE A 150 -1.55 12.27 6.36
N ILE A 151 -2.22 11.22 5.85
CA ILE A 151 -1.86 9.82 6.07
C ILE A 151 -1.42 9.19 4.74
N LEU A 152 -0.56 8.18 4.83
CA LEU A 152 -0.02 7.46 3.67
C LEU A 152 -0.55 6.03 3.67
N ASP A 153 -0.78 5.51 2.47
CA ASP A 153 -0.97 4.07 2.28
C ASP A 153 0.34 3.32 2.60
N LEU A 154 0.26 2.35 3.51
CA LEU A 154 1.41 1.61 4.02
C LEU A 154 1.29 0.13 3.66
N VAL A 155 1.88 -0.23 2.52
CA VAL A 155 1.70 -1.56 1.91
C VAL A 155 2.76 -2.52 2.42
N LEU A 156 2.51 -3.17 3.56
CA LEU A 156 3.50 -4.06 4.23
C LEU A 156 3.20 -5.56 4.05
N ASN A 157 2.11 -5.91 3.38
CA ASN A 157 1.73 -7.31 3.21
C ASN A 157 2.64 -8.05 2.21
N HIS A 158 3.31 -7.33 1.32
CA HIS A 158 4.17 -7.86 0.26
C HIS A 158 5.19 -6.81 -0.19
N THR A 159 6.19 -7.28 -0.95
CA THR A 159 7.20 -6.50 -1.68
C THR A 159 7.52 -7.20 -2.99
#